data_AF-A0A382SXH3-F1
#
_entry.id   AF-A0A382SXH3-F1
#
_cell.length_a   1.000
_cell.length_b   1.000
_cell.length_c   1.000
_cell.angle_alpha   90.00
_cell.angle_beta   90.00
_cell.angle_gamma   90.00
#
_symmetry.space_group_name_H-M   'P 1'
#
loop_
_entity.id
_entity.type
_entity.pdbx_description
1 polymer ?
#
loop_
_entity_poly.entity_id
_entity_poly.type
_entity_poly.pdbx_seq_one_letter_code
_entity_poly.pdbx_strand_id
1 'polypeptide(L)'
;SAGLDGIDNKTNPGKRLDIDMYAEGHKIRGAKKLPLYLIDAIREFAKDRILRAALGEEFCDAYIKLKTDNWDQYSRHLTQWERDNTLDC
;
A
#
# COMPACT_ATOMS: atom_id res chain seq x y z
N SER A 1 11.98 -12.18 5.01
CA SER A 1 11.94 -10.90 4.26
C SER A 1 11.55 -11.21 2.81
N ALA A 2 10.82 -10.33 2.13
CA ALA A 2 10.21 -10.63 0.82
C ALA A 2 11.23 -11.05 -0.26
N GLY A 3 12.44 -10.50 -0.25
CA GLY A 3 13.49 -10.88 -1.21
C GLY A 3 14.05 -12.28 -1.00
N LEU A 4 14.29 -12.69 0.25
CA LEU A 4 14.76 -14.03 0.57
C LEU A 4 13.70 -15.09 0.25
N ASP A 5 12.43 -14.80 0.59
CA ASP A 5 11.31 -15.68 0.26
C ASP A 5 11.19 -15.93 -1.26
N GLY A 6 11.40 -14.89 -2.07
CA GLY A 6 11.41 -15.03 -3.53
C GLY A 6 12.54 -15.92 -4.06
N ILE A 7 13.72 -15.90 -3.43
CA ILE A 7 14.84 -16.79 -3.78
C ILE A 7 14.51 -18.23 -3.38
N ASP A 8 14.03 -18.43 -2.14
CA ASP A 8 13.70 -19.74 -1.58
C ASP A 8 12.59 -20.43 -2.37
N ASN A 9 11.54 -19.67 -2.73
CA ASN A 9 10.40 -20.17 -3.50
C ASN A 9 10.61 -20.14 -5.03
N LYS A 10 11.77 -19.66 -5.51
CA LYS A 10 12.07 -19.47 -6.95
C LYS A 10 10.95 -18.73 -7.68
N THR A 11 10.42 -17.70 -7.03
CA THR A 11 9.25 -16.96 -7.51
C THR A 11 9.55 -16.26 -8.83
N ASN A 12 8.69 -16.44 -9.83
CA ASN A 12 8.83 -15.75 -11.11
C ASN A 12 8.40 -14.28 -10.97
N PRO A 13 9.32 -13.30 -11.14
CA PRO A 13 9.00 -11.87 -11.02
C PRO A 13 8.17 -11.34 -12.20
N GLY A 14 7.93 -12.17 -13.23
CA GLY A 14 7.25 -11.79 -14.45
C GLY A 14 8.21 -11.24 -15.51
N LYS A 15 7.64 -10.77 -16.62
CA LYS A 15 8.42 -10.19 -17.72
C LYS A 15 8.87 -8.78 -17.34
N ARG A 16 10.14 -8.49 -17.63
CA ARG A 16 10.68 -7.12 -17.56
C ARG A 16 9.90 -6.20 -18.50
N LEU A 17 9.66 -4.98 -18.06
CA LEU A 17 9.02 -3.92 -18.83
C LEU A 17 10.05 -2.82 -19.09
N ASP A 18 10.41 -2.62 -20.36
CA ASP A 18 11.36 -1.60 -20.82
C ASP A 18 10.61 -0.41 -21.44
N ILE A 19 9.85 0.30 -20.60
CA ILE A 19 9.08 1.48 -21.01
C ILE A 19 9.23 2.60 -19.99
N ASP A 20 8.97 3.85 -20.42
CA ASP A 20 8.76 4.93 -19.46
C ASP A 20 7.41 4.74 -18.76
N MET A 21 7.45 4.28 -17.51
CA MET A 21 6.24 3.99 -16.74
C MET A 21 5.37 5.24 -16.48
N TYR A 22 5.95 6.44 -16.46
CA TYR A 22 5.21 7.68 -16.23
C TYR A 22 4.48 8.14 -17.49
N ALA A 23 5.14 8.06 -18.66
CA ALA A 23 4.54 8.47 -19.93
C ALA A 23 3.66 7.36 -20.56
N GLU A 24 4.09 6.11 -20.45
CA GLU A 24 3.55 4.98 -21.21
C GLU A 24 2.86 3.93 -20.34
N GLY A 25 2.73 4.14 -19.03
CA GLY A 25 2.15 3.18 -18.10
C GLY A 25 0.72 2.72 -18.47
N HIS A 26 -0.04 3.55 -19.19
CA HIS A 26 -1.37 3.23 -19.71
C HIS A 26 -1.37 2.13 -20.79
N LYS A 27 -0.23 1.87 -21.44
CA LYS A 27 -0.07 0.81 -22.45
C LYS A 27 0.01 -0.58 -21.81
N ILE A 28 0.34 -0.67 -20.52
CA ILE A 28 0.45 -1.94 -19.80
C ILE A 28 -0.95 -2.37 -19.32
N ARG A 29 -1.34 -3.58 -19.69
CA ARG A 29 -2.56 -4.22 -19.19
C ARG A 29 -2.20 -5.26 -18.13
N GLY A 30 -2.91 -5.26 -17.00
CA GLY A 30 -2.79 -6.28 -15.97
C GLY A 30 -1.59 -6.15 -15.02
N ALA A 31 -0.84 -5.05 -15.07
CA ALA A 31 0.16 -4.78 -14.04
C ALA A 31 -0.51 -4.54 -12.68
N LYS A 32 -0.03 -5.24 -11.65
CA LYS A 32 -0.44 -4.96 -10.27
C LYS A 32 0.03 -3.56 -9.89
N LYS A 33 -0.87 -2.77 -9.33
CA LYS A 33 -0.59 -1.41 -8.84
C LYS A 33 -0.41 -1.46 -7.33
N LEU A 34 0.41 -0.54 -6.82
CA LEU A 34 0.46 -0.30 -5.38
C LEU A 34 -0.88 0.26 -4.90
N PRO A 35 -1.26 -0.02 -3.66
CA PRO A 35 -2.41 0.63 -3.03
C PRO A 35 -2.26 2.15 -3.09
N LEU A 36 -3.33 2.83 -3.50
CA LEU A 36 -3.33 4.30 -3.61
C LEU A 36 -3.49 4.98 -2.26
N TYR A 37 -4.16 4.32 -1.32
CA TYR A 37 -4.48 4.85 0.00
C TYR A 37 -3.77 4.06 1.10
N LEU A 38 -3.43 4.76 2.17
CA LEU A 38 -2.77 4.17 3.33
C LEU A 38 -3.61 3.03 3.92
N ILE A 39 -4.93 3.19 4.02
CA ILE A 39 -5.81 2.16 4.57
C ILE A 39 -5.75 0.84 3.79
N ASP A 40 -5.63 0.91 2.46
CA ASP A 40 -5.52 -0.28 1.62
C ASP A 40 -4.13 -0.92 1.75
N ALA A 41 -3.08 -0.11 1.88
CA ALA A 41 -1.74 -0.62 2.18
C ALA A 41 -1.69 -1.35 3.53
N ILE A 42 -2.33 -0.81 4.57
CA ILE A 42 -2.43 -1.45 5.90
C ILE A 42 -3.18 -2.78 5.79
N ARG A 43 -4.30 -2.82 5.05
CA ARG A 43 -5.11 -4.03 4.84
C ARG A 43 -4.34 -5.12 4.09
N GLU A 44 -3.57 -4.75 3.07
CA GLU A 44 -2.74 -5.71 2.33
C GLU A 44 -1.57 -6.20 3.19
N PHE A 45 -0.90 -5.31 3.93
CA PHE A 45 0.14 -5.69 4.89
C PHE A 45 -0.37 -6.66 5.96
N ALA A 46 -1.57 -6.42 6.49
CA ALA A 46 -2.18 -7.28 7.52
C ALA A 46 -2.40 -8.73 7.05
N LYS A 47 -2.54 -8.96 5.74
CA LYS A 47 -2.74 -10.29 5.13
C LYS A 47 -1.43 -10.98 4.76
N ASP A 48 -0.31 -10.27 4.74
CA ASP A 48 0.99 -10.80 4.30
C ASP A 48 1.67 -11.60 5.43
N ARG A 49 1.53 -12.93 5.37
CA ARG A 49 2.09 -13.85 6.37
C ARG A 49 3.62 -13.87 6.37
N ILE A 50 4.27 -13.61 5.23
CA ILE A 50 5.73 -13.64 5.12
C ILE A 50 6.32 -12.42 5.82
N LEU A 51 5.74 -11.25 5.58
CA LEU A 51 6.17 -10.02 6.24
C LEU A 51 5.87 -10.05 7.74
N ARG A 52 4.70 -10.56 8.14
CA ARG A 52 4.34 -10.72 9.55
C ARG A 52 5.26 -11.68 10.29
N ALA A 53 5.59 -12.83 9.69
CA ALA A 53 6.56 -13.76 10.27
C ALA A 53 7.97 -13.16 10.36
N ALA A 54 8.38 -12.35 9.39
CA ALA A 54 9.71 -11.74 9.37
C ALA A 54 9.87 -10.58 10.39
N LEU A 55 8.80 -9.84 10.66
CA LEU A 55 8.82 -8.68 11.56
C LEU A 55 8.32 -9.01 12.99
N GLY A 56 7.62 -10.12 13.16
CA GLY A 56 6.98 -10.54 14.40
C GLY A 56 5.50 -10.14 14.44
N GLU A 57 4.65 -11.08 14.84
CA GLU A 57 3.18 -10.91 14.86
C GLU A 57 2.75 -9.75 15.77
N GLU A 58 3.26 -9.69 17.01
CA GLU A 58 2.90 -8.65 17.98
C GLU A 58 3.28 -7.24 17.51
N PHE A 59 4.46 -7.12 16.88
CA PHE A 59 4.89 -5.85 16.30
C PHE A 59 3.99 -5.41 15.15
N CYS A 60 3.64 -6.35 14.27
CA CYS A 60 2.77 -6.07 13.13
C CYS A 60 1.38 -5.64 13.60
N ASP A 61 0.80 -6.30 14.59
CA ASP A 61 -0.50 -5.94 15.14
C ASP A 61 -0.50 -4.56 15.81
N ALA A 62 0.54 -4.24 16.59
CA ALA A 62 0.70 -2.92 17.18
C ALA A 62 0.84 -1.83 16.10
N TYR A 63 1.61 -2.09 15.04
CA TYR A 63 1.80 -1.16 13.93
C TYR A 63 0.50 -0.93 13.14
N ILE A 64 -0.21 -2.01 12.80
CA ILE A 64 -1.49 -1.96 12.09
C ILE A 64 -2.50 -1.14 12.89
N LYS A 65 -2.62 -1.39 14.19
CA LYS A 65 -3.49 -0.62 15.08
C LYS A 65 -3.15 0.87 15.06
N LEU A 66 -1.89 1.21 15.33
CA LEU A 66 -1.43 2.61 15.35
C LEU A 66 -1.70 3.33 14.03
N LYS A 67 -1.41 2.69 12.89
CA LYS A 67 -1.60 3.31 11.58
C LYS A 67 -3.08 3.42 11.17
N THR A 68 -3.91 2.49 11.62
CA THR A 68 -5.37 2.55 11.42
C THR A 68 -5.95 3.71 12.24
N ASP A 69 -5.54 3.87 13.50
CA ASP A 69 -5.99 4.98 14.35
C ASP A 69 -5.58 6.34 13.76
N ASN A 70 -4.38 6.44 13.18
CA ASN A 70 -3.93 7.66 12.49
C ASN A 70 -4.76 7.95 11.23
N TRP A 71 -5.09 6.92 10.45
CA TRP A 71 -5.94 7.07 9.28
C TRP A 71 -7.32 7.59 9.68
N ASP A 72 -7.94 6.99 10.70
CA ASP A 72 -9.26 7.39 11.18
C ASP A 72 -9.27 8.84 11.70
N GLN A 73 -8.21 9.26 12.38
CA GLN A 73 -8.05 10.64 12.82
C GLN A 73 -7.95 11.60 11.63
N TYR A 74 -7.14 11.25 10.62
CA TYR A 74 -6.97 12.08 9.43
C TYR A 74 -8.24 12.15 8.58
N SER A 75 -8.90 11.02 8.33
CA SER A 75 -10.09 10.95 7.46
C SER A 75 -11.31 11.66 8.04
N ARG A 76 -11.32 11.93 9.35
CA ARG A 76 -12.37 12.70 10.03
C ARG A 76 -12.07 14.20 10.07
N HIS A 77 -10.86 14.61 9.67
CA HIS A 77 -10.48 16.00 9.67
C HIS A 77 -10.95 16.67 8.38
N LEU A 78 -11.72 17.75 8.52
CA LEU A 78 -12.06 18.60 7.38
C LEU A 78 -10.78 19.31 6.92
N THR A 79 -10.36 19.05 5.69
CA THR A 79 -9.18 19.68 5.10
C THR A 79 -9.46 21.13 4.73
N GLN A 80 -8.40 21.92 4.55
CA GLN A 80 -8.55 23.30 4.08
C GLN A 80 -9.17 23.34 2.67
N TRP A 81 -8.78 22.41 1.80
CA TRP A 81 -9.34 22.29 0.46
C TRP A 81 -10.86 22.08 0.49
N GLU A 82 -11.36 21.21 1.38
CA GLU A 82 -12.81 20.99 1.52
C GLU A 82 -13.54 22.24 2.02
N ARG A 83 -12.93 23.03 2.91
CA ARG A 83 -13.50 24.33 3.33
C ARG A 83 -13.60 25.28 2.15
N ASP A 84 -12.51 25.43 1.39
CA ASP A 84 -12.40 26.37 0.28
C ASP A 84 -13.31 26.01 -0.91
N ASN A 85 -13.69 24.72 -1.07
CA ASN A 85 -14.44 24.23 -2.23
C ASN A 85 -15.89 23.81 -1.92
N THR A 86 -16.32 23.84 -0.66
CA THR A 86 -17.67 23.36 -0.26
C THR A 86 -18.52 24.44 0.42
N LEU A 87 -17.93 25.49 0.99
CA LEU A 87 -18.66 26.46 1.84
C LEU A 87 -19.13 27.73 1.11
N ASP A 88 -18.65 28.01 -0.12
CA ASP A 88 -19.11 29.14 -0.95
C ASP A 88 -20.21 28.71 -1.92
N CYS A 89 -21.35 28.28 -1.39
CA CYS A 89 -22.59 28.07 -2.16
C CYS A 89 -23.67 29.09 -1.76
#